data_AF-A0A7G3B6U4-F1
#
_entry.id   AF-A0A7G3B6U4-F1
#
_cell.length_a   1.000
_cell.length_b   1.000
_cell.length_c   1.000
_cell.angle_alpha   90.00
_cell.angle_beta   90.00
_cell.angle_gamma   90.00
#
_symmetry.space_group_name_H-M   'P 1'
#
loop_
_entity.id
_entity.type
_entity.pdbx_description
1 polymer ?
#
loop_
_entity_poly.entity_id
_entity_poly.type
_entity_poly.pdbx_seq_one_letter_code
_entity_poly.pdbx_strand_id
1 'polypeptide(L)'
;SSVKMDLVKLFSFHFNFFRFFGICIHTPLMSWRVKFFAISSSIFGIVYTTIFPLIVYLVNKPSRGIEIITFTEGIGLFVTHFIVNVETLCTRNQQLNFWVIVDKIEKQYTTKELEGIKRNYVSCRKMFDQKMWILLAISIGIEIILLYILLTHRYSREQVIEDVPTWSVYIFSVMVGKVRHLSHLLVIDILKIHLEIFNNSLVEFKENLKAFDHEALIGKLNSVKFRHTLLWELGRNINDCYQWSQLSNICINFLQFTSICYYIYFHVAIGSYELITRNYYIFLHRLIFNFLMAIIFLFQQLLYYSYQ
;
A
#
# COMPACT_ATOMS: atom_id res chain seq x y z
N SER A 1 -23.54 -20.99 0.35
CA SER A 1 -22.13 -20.70 0.02
C SER A 1 -21.69 -19.46 0.77
N SER A 2 -20.54 -19.49 1.44
CA SER A 2 -20.11 -18.42 2.37
C SER A 2 -19.76 -17.12 1.64
N VAL A 3 -20.17 -15.96 2.17
CA VAL A 3 -19.90 -14.61 1.62
C VAL A 3 -18.39 -14.34 1.44
N LYS A 4 -17.54 -14.91 2.31
CA LYS A 4 -16.08 -15.09 2.11
C LYS A 4 -15.66 -15.49 0.69
N MET A 5 -16.40 -16.42 0.07
CA MET A 5 -16.08 -16.93 -1.27
C MET A 5 -16.41 -15.92 -2.37
N ASP A 6 -17.37 -15.02 -2.12
CA ASP A 6 -17.77 -13.99 -3.07
C ASP A 6 -16.76 -12.83 -3.04
N LEU A 7 -16.30 -12.41 -1.86
CA LEU A 7 -15.34 -11.30 -1.71
C LEU A 7 -13.97 -11.63 -2.31
N VAL A 8 -13.42 -12.82 -2.04
CA VAL A 8 -12.11 -13.21 -2.59
C VAL A 8 -12.15 -13.33 -4.12
N LYS A 9 -13.27 -13.80 -4.68
CA LYS A 9 -13.48 -13.85 -6.14
C LYS A 9 -13.62 -12.45 -6.74
N LEU A 10 -14.34 -11.55 -6.05
CA LEU A 10 -14.58 -10.18 -6.50
C LEU A 10 -13.27 -9.41 -6.70
N PHE A 11 -12.29 -9.61 -5.81
CA PHE A 11 -10.97 -8.96 -5.85
C PHE A 11 -9.85 -9.86 -6.41
N SER A 12 -10.20 -10.97 -7.08
CA SER A 12 -9.23 -11.97 -7.57
C SER A 12 -8.17 -11.38 -8.49
N PHE A 13 -8.56 -10.44 -9.36
CA PHE A 13 -7.64 -9.70 -10.23
C PHE A 13 -6.59 -8.92 -9.40
N HIS A 14 -7.04 -8.14 -8.41
CA HIS A 14 -6.15 -7.34 -7.55
C HIS A 14 -5.20 -8.22 -6.76
N PHE A 15 -5.68 -9.34 -6.20
CA PHE A 15 -4.80 -10.26 -5.48
C PHE A 15 -3.74 -10.88 -6.38
N ASN A 16 -4.08 -11.24 -7.63
CA ASN A 16 -3.09 -11.72 -8.59
C ASN A 16 -2.06 -10.64 -8.95
N PHE A 17 -2.51 -9.40 -9.11
CA PHE A 17 -1.62 -8.26 -9.30
C PHE A 17 -0.67 -8.07 -8.10
N PHE A 18 -1.16 -8.15 -6.86
CA PHE A 18 -0.32 -8.07 -5.65
C PHE A 18 0.67 -9.25 -5.53
N ARG A 19 0.28 -10.45 -5.98
CA ARG A 19 1.14 -11.64 -5.97
C ARG A 19 2.32 -11.51 -6.89
N PHE A 20 2.14 -10.90 -8.06
CA PHE A 20 3.23 -10.64 -8.99
C PHE A 20 4.37 -9.88 -8.32
N PHE A 21 4.04 -8.94 -7.44
CA PHE A 21 5.00 -8.15 -6.64
C PHE A 21 5.37 -8.79 -5.28
N GLY A 22 4.96 -10.04 -5.01
CA GLY A 22 5.33 -10.75 -3.78
C GLY A 22 4.63 -10.29 -2.49
N ILE A 23 3.50 -9.57 -2.57
CA ILE A 23 2.82 -8.91 -1.43
C ILE A 23 1.63 -9.69 -0.85
N CYS A 24 0.94 -10.51 -1.66
CA CYS A 24 -0.28 -11.22 -1.24
C CYS A 24 -0.11 -12.73 -1.35
N ILE A 25 0.64 -13.31 -0.42
CA ILE A 25 1.12 -14.69 -0.55
C ILE A 25 0.05 -15.71 -0.18
N HIS A 26 -0.93 -15.33 0.65
CA HIS A 26 -1.94 -16.28 1.10
C HIS A 26 -3.35 -15.67 1.14
N THR A 27 -4.27 -16.29 0.40
CA THR A 27 -5.72 -16.02 0.46
C THR A 27 -6.49 -17.35 0.53
N PRO A 28 -7.78 -17.33 0.92
CA PRO A 28 -8.62 -18.51 0.88
C PRO A 28 -8.73 -19.08 -0.54
N LEU A 29 -8.94 -20.40 -0.64
CA LEU A 29 -9.23 -21.12 -1.90
C LEU A 29 -8.14 -21.02 -2.98
N MET A 30 -6.93 -20.65 -2.58
CA MET A 30 -5.81 -20.49 -3.49
C MET A 30 -5.27 -21.87 -3.89
N SER A 31 -5.07 -22.09 -5.19
CA SER A 31 -4.47 -23.33 -5.67
C SER A 31 -2.98 -23.39 -5.31
N TRP A 32 -2.44 -24.61 -5.22
CA TRP A 32 -1.03 -24.83 -4.89
C TRP A 32 -0.09 -24.10 -5.87
N ARG A 33 -0.42 -24.06 -7.17
CA ARG A 33 0.37 -23.37 -8.19
C ARG A 33 0.46 -21.87 -7.95
N VAL A 34 -0.67 -21.23 -7.63
CA VAL A 34 -0.69 -19.78 -7.34
C VAL A 34 0.06 -19.49 -6.04
N LYS A 35 -0.01 -20.38 -5.05
CA LYS A 35 0.72 -20.26 -3.79
C LYS A 35 2.23 -20.37 -3.99
N PHE A 36 2.66 -21.36 -4.78
CA PHE A 36 4.05 -21.51 -5.15
C PHE A 36 4.57 -20.28 -5.91
N PHE A 37 3.81 -19.77 -6.88
CA PHE A 37 4.15 -18.55 -7.61
C PHE A 37 4.32 -17.36 -6.66
N ALA A 38 3.34 -17.09 -5.79
CA ALA A 38 3.39 -15.93 -4.90
C ALA A 38 4.56 -15.98 -3.90
N ILE A 39 4.85 -17.17 -3.35
CA ILE A 39 6.03 -17.37 -2.47
C ILE A 39 7.31 -17.13 -3.27
N SER A 40 7.40 -17.71 -4.48
CA SER A 40 8.58 -17.58 -5.34
C SER A 40 8.82 -16.13 -5.75
N SER A 41 7.78 -15.37 -6.08
CA SER A 41 7.88 -13.93 -6.38
C SER A 41 8.43 -13.13 -5.20
N SER A 42 8.01 -13.44 -3.97
CA SER A 42 8.51 -12.76 -2.77
C SER A 42 9.97 -13.12 -2.47
N ILE A 43 10.35 -14.40 -2.59
CA ILE A 43 11.75 -14.86 -2.43
C ILE A 43 12.64 -14.24 -3.50
N PHE A 44 12.19 -14.23 -4.76
CA PHE A 44 12.89 -13.57 -5.85
C PHE A 44 13.11 -12.10 -5.54
N GLY A 45 12.08 -11.41 -5.05
CA GLY A 45 12.18 -10.00 -4.65
C GLY A 45 13.25 -9.77 -3.56
N ILE A 46 13.38 -10.67 -2.57
CA ILE A 46 14.44 -10.60 -1.54
C ILE A 46 15.83 -10.77 -2.14
N VAL A 47 16.01 -11.78 -2.99
CA VAL A 47 17.30 -12.03 -3.65
C VAL A 47 17.67 -10.84 -4.55
N TYR A 48 16.70 -10.35 -5.31
CA TYR A 48 16.82 -9.18 -6.18
C TYR A 48 17.27 -7.95 -5.39
N THR A 49 16.60 -7.59 -4.30
CA THR A 49 16.95 -6.41 -3.50
C THR A 49 18.26 -6.54 -2.74
N THR A 50 18.78 -7.75 -2.58
CA THR A 50 20.09 -7.98 -1.93
C THR A 50 21.25 -7.85 -2.93
N ILE A 51 21.08 -8.37 -4.16
CA ILE A 51 22.15 -8.43 -5.16
C ILE A 51 22.23 -7.14 -5.98
N PHE A 52 21.11 -6.60 -6.45
CA PHE A 52 21.11 -5.46 -7.37
C PHE A 52 21.70 -4.16 -6.83
N PRO A 53 21.55 -3.77 -5.55
CA PRO A 53 22.22 -2.57 -5.04
C PRO A 53 23.74 -2.65 -5.17
N LEU A 54 24.33 -3.84 -4.98
CA LEU A 54 25.76 -4.07 -5.13
C LEU A 54 26.20 -3.91 -6.59
N ILE A 55 25.42 -4.47 -7.53
CA ILE A 55 25.67 -4.31 -8.96
C ILE A 55 25.60 -2.83 -9.35
N VAL A 56 24.54 -2.13 -8.93
CA VAL A 56 24.36 -0.70 -9.21
C VAL A 56 25.51 0.14 -8.66
N TYR A 57 26.00 -0.17 -7.46
CA TYR A 57 27.19 0.49 -6.89
C TYR A 57 28.44 0.26 -7.74
N LEU A 58 28.70 -0.99 -8.13
CA LEU A 58 29.89 -1.37 -8.90
C LEU A 58 29.91 -0.74 -10.30
N VAL A 59 28.74 -0.57 -10.93
CA VAL A 59 28.59 0.05 -12.25
C VAL A 59 28.72 1.57 -12.15
N ASN A 60 27.97 2.22 -11.27
CA ASN A 60 27.85 3.69 -11.27
C ASN A 60 28.96 4.40 -10.49
N LYS A 61 29.57 3.74 -9.49
CA LYS A 61 30.64 4.28 -8.62
C LYS A 61 30.41 5.76 -8.26
N PRO A 62 29.34 6.08 -7.50
CA PRO A 62 28.94 7.46 -7.23
C PRO A 62 30.08 8.22 -6.55
N SER A 63 30.45 9.36 -7.12
CA SER A 63 31.63 10.13 -6.71
C SER A 63 31.31 11.59 -6.40
N ARG A 64 30.25 12.13 -7.00
CA ARG A 64 29.77 13.50 -6.73
C ARG A 64 28.68 13.52 -5.69
N GLY A 65 28.52 14.64 -4.98
CA GLY A 65 27.50 14.79 -3.92
C GLY A 65 26.08 14.43 -4.38
N ILE A 66 25.68 14.88 -5.58
CA ILE A 66 24.36 14.56 -6.15
C ILE A 66 24.23 13.05 -6.46
N GLU A 67 25.26 12.43 -7.03
CA GLU A 67 25.27 10.99 -7.33
C GLU A 67 25.18 10.15 -6.05
N ILE A 68 25.88 10.56 -4.99
CA ILE A 68 25.85 9.92 -3.68
C ILE A 68 24.44 10.00 -3.07
N ILE A 69 23.78 11.17 -3.16
CA ILE A 69 22.41 11.35 -2.67
C ILE A 69 21.45 10.44 -3.44
N THR A 70 21.47 10.46 -4.77
CA THR A 70 20.60 9.60 -5.60
C THR A 70 20.84 8.12 -5.35
N PHE A 71 22.10 7.71 -5.17
CA PHE A 71 22.42 6.33 -4.81
C PHE A 71 21.87 5.94 -3.42
N THR A 72 21.96 6.84 -2.44
CA THR A 72 21.43 6.63 -1.08
C THR A 72 19.91 6.50 -1.09
N GLU A 73 19.20 7.34 -1.85
CA GLU A 73 17.75 7.19 -2.08
C GLU A 73 17.42 5.84 -2.74
N GLY A 74 18.23 5.45 -3.72
CA GLY A 74 18.15 4.15 -4.38
C GLY A 74 18.26 2.98 -3.40
N ILE A 75 19.25 3.00 -2.50
CA ILE A 75 19.39 2.02 -1.42
C ILE A 75 18.13 1.99 -0.55
N GLY A 76 17.61 3.15 -0.15
CA GLY A 76 16.41 3.23 0.68
C GLY A 76 15.17 2.59 0.02
N LEU A 77 15.05 2.70 -1.32
CA LEU A 77 14.00 2.00 -2.09
C LEU A 77 14.20 0.48 -2.07
N PHE A 78 15.43 -0.01 -2.23
CA PHE A 78 15.72 -1.44 -2.14
C PHE A 78 15.48 -2.01 -0.74
N VAL A 79 15.88 -1.29 0.31
CA VAL A 79 15.64 -1.65 1.71
C VAL A 79 14.14 -1.76 1.96
N THR A 80 13.36 -0.79 1.48
CA THR A 80 11.90 -0.81 1.61
C THR A 80 11.29 -2.02 0.90
N HIS A 81 11.69 -2.28 -0.34
CA HIS A 81 11.25 -3.46 -1.08
C HIS A 81 11.64 -4.77 -0.38
N PHE A 82 12.86 -4.86 0.17
CA PHE A 82 13.30 -6.00 0.98
C PHE A 82 12.39 -6.21 2.19
N ILE A 83 12.14 -5.16 2.98
CA ILE A 83 11.27 -5.21 4.15
C ILE A 83 9.86 -5.66 3.77
N VAL A 84 9.30 -5.15 2.67
CA VAL A 84 7.98 -5.56 2.17
C VAL A 84 7.90 -7.07 1.95
N ASN A 85 8.88 -7.65 1.27
CA ASN A 85 8.87 -9.09 0.96
C ASN A 85 9.11 -9.94 2.22
N VAL A 86 10.07 -9.56 3.06
CA VAL A 86 10.35 -10.26 4.32
C VAL A 86 9.12 -10.23 5.24
N GLU A 87 8.54 -9.05 5.46
CA GLU A 87 7.34 -8.89 6.27
C GLU A 87 6.19 -9.74 5.71
N THR A 88 6.00 -9.74 4.39
CA THR A 88 4.94 -10.54 3.74
C THR A 88 5.13 -12.04 3.98
N LEU A 89 6.37 -12.56 3.93
CA LEU A 89 6.63 -13.97 4.20
C LEU A 89 6.43 -14.33 5.68
N CYS A 90 6.89 -13.46 6.59
CA CYS A 90 6.74 -13.64 8.03
C CYS A 90 5.27 -13.57 8.48
N THR A 91 4.46 -12.74 7.82
CA THR A 91 3.05 -12.48 8.16
C THR A 91 2.05 -13.32 7.36
N ARG A 92 2.50 -14.35 6.64
CA ARG A 92 1.63 -15.17 5.76
C ARG A 92 0.44 -15.80 6.47
N ASN A 93 0.61 -16.18 7.74
CA ASN A 93 -0.45 -16.79 8.55
C ASN A 93 -1.45 -15.73 9.02
N GLN A 94 -0.97 -14.52 9.31
CA GLN A 94 -1.80 -13.38 9.65
C GLN A 94 -2.65 -12.95 8.45
N GLN A 95 -2.08 -12.93 7.23
CA GLN A 95 -2.85 -12.69 6.00
C GLN A 95 -4.02 -13.67 5.82
N LEU A 96 -3.84 -14.94 6.18
CA LEU A 96 -4.94 -15.91 6.23
C LEU A 96 -5.95 -15.60 7.33
N ASN A 97 -5.45 -15.28 8.52
CA ASN A 97 -6.26 -15.03 9.69
C ASN A 97 -7.17 -13.82 9.49
N PHE A 98 -6.72 -12.78 8.77
CA PHE A 98 -7.58 -11.68 8.30
C PHE A 98 -8.89 -12.19 7.69
N TRP A 99 -8.81 -13.12 6.73
CA TRP A 99 -9.99 -13.68 6.07
C TRP A 99 -10.83 -14.61 6.96
N VAL A 100 -10.21 -15.19 7.99
CA VAL A 100 -10.92 -15.98 9.00
C VAL A 100 -11.71 -15.06 9.93
N ILE A 101 -11.13 -13.94 10.35
CA ILE A 101 -11.81 -12.96 11.20
C ILE A 101 -12.96 -12.30 10.44
N VAL A 102 -12.75 -11.90 9.18
CA VAL A 102 -13.82 -11.37 8.31
C VAL A 102 -15.00 -12.35 8.24
N ASP A 103 -14.73 -13.64 8.01
CA ASP A 103 -15.78 -14.67 7.97
C ASP A 103 -16.51 -14.84 9.33
N LYS A 104 -15.79 -14.71 10.46
CA LYS A 104 -16.42 -14.72 11.79
C LYS A 104 -17.32 -13.50 12.00
N ILE A 105 -16.90 -12.33 11.54
CA ILE A 105 -17.69 -11.09 11.60
C ILE A 105 -18.96 -11.24 10.76
N GLU A 106 -18.82 -11.70 9.52
CA GLU A 106 -19.95 -11.89 8.59
C GLU A 106 -21.01 -12.84 9.15
N LYS A 107 -20.60 -13.92 9.82
CA LYS A 107 -21.51 -14.88 10.46
C LYS A 107 -22.33 -14.29 11.61
N GLN A 108 -21.91 -13.16 12.18
CA GLN A 108 -22.65 -12.48 13.22
C GLN A 108 -23.72 -11.53 12.68
N TYR A 109 -23.74 -11.27 11.37
CA TYR A 109 -24.70 -10.36 10.75
C TYR A 109 -26.02 -11.03 10.40
N THR A 110 -27.08 -10.23 10.44
CA THR A 110 -28.41 -10.58 9.95
C THR A 110 -28.42 -10.66 8.42
N THR A 111 -29.42 -11.33 7.84
CA THR A 111 -29.58 -11.45 6.38
C THR A 111 -29.64 -10.08 5.69
N LYS A 112 -30.34 -9.10 6.29
CA LYS A 112 -30.44 -7.72 5.78
C LYS A 112 -29.07 -7.02 5.78
N GLU A 113 -28.32 -7.14 6.87
CA GLU A 113 -26.95 -6.61 6.96
C GLU A 113 -26.03 -7.26 5.90
N LEU A 114 -26.14 -8.58 5.69
CA LEU A 114 -25.36 -9.32 4.69
C LEU A 114 -25.64 -8.89 3.24
N GLU A 115 -26.90 -8.59 2.89
CA GLU A 115 -27.23 -8.06 1.57
C GLU A 115 -26.64 -6.66 1.34
N GLY A 116 -26.68 -5.81 2.37
CA GLY A 116 -26.03 -4.49 2.36
C GLY A 116 -24.52 -4.60 2.13
N ILE A 117 -23.86 -5.54 2.81
CA ILE A 117 -22.43 -5.81 2.68
C ILE A 117 -22.05 -6.15 1.24
N LYS A 118 -22.78 -7.05 0.59
CA LYS A 118 -22.47 -7.44 -0.79
C LYS A 118 -22.50 -6.24 -1.73
N ARG A 119 -23.46 -5.33 -1.57
CA ARG A 119 -23.54 -4.08 -2.35
C ARG A 119 -22.35 -3.16 -2.03
N ASN A 120 -22.01 -3.01 -0.76
CA ASN A 120 -20.88 -2.20 -0.32
C ASN A 120 -19.54 -2.75 -0.84
N TYR A 121 -19.36 -4.07 -0.93
CA TYR A 121 -18.18 -4.67 -1.53
C TYR A 121 -18.05 -4.39 -3.03
N VAL A 122 -19.16 -4.42 -3.78
CA VAL A 122 -19.13 -4.04 -5.21
C VAL A 122 -18.78 -2.56 -5.38
N SER A 123 -19.34 -1.69 -4.54
CA SER A 123 -18.99 -0.26 -4.55
C SER A 123 -17.52 -0.04 -4.20
N CYS A 124 -17.03 -0.69 -3.13
CA CYS A 124 -15.65 -0.69 -2.70
C CYS A 124 -14.69 -1.12 -3.81
N ARG A 125 -15.01 -2.20 -4.53
CA ARG A 125 -14.22 -2.63 -5.69
C ARG A 125 -14.11 -1.51 -6.74
N LYS A 126 -15.22 -0.87 -7.11
CA LYS A 126 -15.20 0.20 -8.12
C LYS A 126 -14.34 1.39 -7.68
N MET A 127 -14.46 1.80 -6.41
CA MET A 127 -13.63 2.87 -5.85
C MET A 127 -12.15 2.44 -5.79
N PHE A 128 -11.88 1.18 -5.47
CA PHE A 128 -10.52 0.65 -5.45
C PHE A 128 -9.90 0.58 -6.85
N ASP A 129 -10.67 0.18 -7.86
CA ASP A 129 -10.27 0.20 -9.27
C ASP A 129 -9.85 1.62 -9.68
N GLN A 130 -10.65 2.64 -9.33
CA GLN A 130 -10.31 4.04 -9.60
C GLN A 130 -9.01 4.46 -8.93
N LYS A 131 -8.82 4.14 -7.64
CA LYS A 131 -7.56 4.42 -6.91
C LYS A 131 -6.36 3.76 -7.59
N MET A 132 -6.48 2.50 -8.00
CA MET A 132 -5.42 1.77 -8.71
C MET A 132 -5.09 2.44 -10.05
N TRP A 133 -6.09 2.77 -10.87
CA TRP A 133 -5.89 3.41 -12.17
C TRP A 133 -5.27 4.80 -12.06
N ILE A 134 -5.70 5.62 -11.09
CA ILE A 134 -5.10 6.92 -10.81
C ILE A 134 -3.62 6.76 -10.44
N LEU A 135 -3.30 5.83 -9.55
CA LEU A 135 -1.94 5.55 -9.13
C LEU A 135 -1.06 5.12 -10.32
N LEU A 136 -1.58 4.26 -11.19
CA LEU A 136 -0.89 3.78 -12.39
C LEU A 136 -0.68 4.91 -13.40
N ALA A 137 -1.71 5.69 -13.71
CA ALA A 137 -1.64 6.81 -14.65
C ALA A 137 -0.61 7.84 -14.20
N ILE A 138 -0.61 8.21 -12.92
CA ILE A 138 0.38 9.13 -12.35
C ILE A 138 1.78 8.53 -12.39
N SER A 139 1.94 7.25 -12.05
CA SER A 139 3.25 6.59 -12.08
C SER A 139 3.83 6.57 -13.49
N ILE A 140 3.02 6.19 -14.49
CA ILE A 140 3.43 6.21 -15.91
C ILE A 140 3.75 7.64 -16.36
N GLY A 141 2.93 8.63 -16.00
CA GLY A 141 3.16 10.03 -16.35
C GLY A 141 4.50 10.55 -15.81
N ILE A 142 4.84 10.24 -14.56
CA ILE A 142 6.13 10.62 -13.95
C ILE A 142 7.29 9.99 -14.72
N GLU A 143 7.23 8.69 -15.04
CA GLU A 143 8.33 8.03 -15.76
C GLU A 143 8.47 8.53 -17.21
N ILE A 144 7.35 8.83 -17.91
CA ILE A 144 7.40 9.43 -19.26
C ILE A 144 8.05 10.82 -19.24
N ILE A 145 7.69 11.66 -18.25
CA ILE A 145 8.28 13.00 -18.10
C ILE A 145 9.78 12.89 -17.82
N LEU A 146 10.19 11.98 -16.94
CA LEU A 146 11.61 11.71 -16.65
C LEU A 146 12.36 11.27 -17.90
N LEU A 147 11.80 10.31 -18.66
CA LEU A 147 12.39 9.84 -19.90
C LEU A 147 12.52 10.97 -20.94
N TYR A 148 11.48 11.77 -21.12
CA TYR A 148 11.50 12.93 -22.03
C TYR A 148 12.63 13.90 -21.67
N ILE A 149 12.85 14.13 -20.38
CA ILE A 149 13.89 15.05 -19.91
C ILE A 149 15.28 14.46 -20.11
N LEU A 150 15.47 13.16 -19.82
CA LEU A 150 16.73 12.48 -20.15
C LEU A 150 17.06 12.54 -21.65
N LEU A 151 16.05 12.37 -22.51
CA LEU A 151 16.22 12.40 -23.97
C LEU A 151 16.48 13.81 -24.53
N THR A 152 15.91 14.85 -23.91
CA THR A 152 16.05 16.24 -24.39
C THR A 152 17.24 16.98 -23.75
N HIS A 153 17.84 16.43 -22.70
CA HIS A 153 18.87 17.12 -21.93
C HIS A 153 20.17 16.34 -21.79
N ARG A 154 21.10 16.65 -22.73
CA ARG A 154 22.56 16.45 -22.68
C ARG A 154 23.08 15.06 -22.33
N TYR A 155 22.27 14.01 -22.39
CA TYR A 155 22.79 12.66 -22.47
C TYR A 155 23.00 12.29 -23.94
N SER A 156 24.18 11.76 -24.25
CA SER A 156 24.36 11.04 -25.52
C SER A 156 23.39 9.85 -25.54
N ARG A 157 22.92 9.47 -26.73
CA ARG A 157 21.99 8.33 -26.87
C ARG A 157 22.55 7.05 -26.22
N GLU A 158 23.87 6.91 -26.23
CA GLU A 158 24.63 5.82 -25.62
C GLU A 158 24.49 5.80 -24.09
N GLN A 159 24.66 6.94 -23.42
CA GLN A 159 24.49 7.02 -21.96
C GLN A 159 23.06 6.73 -21.51
N VAL A 160 22.05 7.16 -22.27
CA VAL A 160 20.64 6.82 -21.96
C VAL A 160 20.43 5.30 -22.02
N ILE A 161 21.02 4.62 -23.00
CA ILE A 161 20.92 3.16 -23.13
C ILE A 161 21.60 2.44 -21.95
N GLU A 162 22.70 2.98 -21.44
CA GLU A 162 23.42 2.44 -20.27
C GLU A 162 22.65 2.66 -18.96
N ASP A 163 21.92 3.77 -18.82
CA ASP A 163 21.16 4.11 -17.61
C ASP A 163 19.79 3.42 -17.51
N VAL A 164 19.18 3.05 -18.66
CA VAL A 164 17.85 2.42 -18.72
C VAL A 164 17.74 1.15 -17.85
N PRO A 165 18.70 0.20 -17.85
CA PRO A 165 18.66 -0.95 -16.97
C PRO A 165 18.60 -0.58 -15.48
N THR A 166 19.47 0.34 -15.04
CA THR A 166 19.50 0.83 -13.65
C THR A 166 18.19 1.52 -13.27
N TRP A 167 17.66 2.35 -14.17
CA TRP A 167 16.39 3.04 -13.96
C TRP A 167 15.21 2.06 -13.88
N SER A 168 15.18 1.05 -14.75
CA SER A 168 14.14 0.00 -14.75
C SER A 168 14.11 -0.77 -13.42
N VAL A 169 15.29 -1.05 -12.85
CA VAL A 169 15.45 -1.70 -11.55
C VAL A 169 14.89 -0.84 -10.42
N TYR A 170 15.14 0.47 -10.44
CA TYR A 170 14.54 1.39 -9.47
C TYR A 170 13.02 1.51 -9.59
N ILE A 171 12.49 1.59 -10.82
CA ILE A 171 11.04 1.62 -11.08
C ILE A 171 10.38 0.40 -10.46
N PHE A 172 10.95 -0.79 -10.64
CA PHE A 172 10.39 -2.02 -10.06
C PHE A 172 10.29 -1.94 -8.52
N SER A 173 11.35 -1.49 -7.84
CA SER A 173 11.34 -1.32 -6.38
C SER A 173 10.36 -0.25 -5.90
N VAL A 174 10.23 0.87 -6.62
CA VAL A 174 9.21 1.90 -6.34
C VAL A 174 7.80 1.33 -6.48
N MET A 175 7.55 0.55 -7.53
CA MET A 175 6.25 -0.07 -7.77
C MET A 175 5.87 -1.03 -6.65
N VAL A 176 6.82 -1.80 -6.09
CA VAL A 176 6.52 -2.68 -4.95
C VAL A 176 6.03 -1.87 -3.74
N GLY A 177 6.69 -0.76 -3.40
CA GLY A 177 6.24 0.12 -2.31
C GLY A 177 4.81 0.67 -2.55
N LYS A 178 4.52 1.12 -3.77
CA LYS A 178 3.21 1.61 -4.20
C LYS A 178 2.12 0.53 -4.14
N VAL A 179 2.41 -0.66 -4.65
CA VAL A 179 1.47 -1.79 -4.66
C VAL A 179 1.23 -2.30 -3.24
N ARG A 180 2.24 -2.29 -2.37
CA ARG A 180 2.09 -2.62 -0.96
C ARG A 180 1.11 -1.67 -0.28
N HIS A 181 1.22 -0.38 -0.57
CA HIS A 181 0.29 0.62 -0.07
C HIS A 181 -1.14 0.38 -0.58
N LEU A 182 -1.33 0.06 -1.87
CA LEU A 182 -2.65 -0.32 -2.40
C LEU A 182 -3.24 -1.55 -1.68
N SER A 183 -2.43 -2.58 -1.43
CA SER A 183 -2.86 -3.76 -0.68
C SER A 183 -3.32 -3.40 0.73
N HIS A 184 -2.62 -2.48 1.40
CA HIS A 184 -3.00 -1.99 2.71
C HIS A 184 -4.32 -1.20 2.68
N LEU A 185 -4.50 -0.32 1.69
CA LEU A 185 -5.74 0.43 1.51
C LEU A 185 -6.95 -0.48 1.29
N LEU A 186 -6.78 -1.56 0.52
CA LEU A 186 -7.86 -2.53 0.29
C LEU A 186 -8.35 -3.15 1.60
N VAL A 187 -7.45 -3.62 2.45
CA VAL A 187 -7.83 -4.26 3.72
C VAL A 187 -8.43 -3.26 4.71
N ILE A 188 -7.97 -2.00 4.69
CA ILE A 188 -8.58 -0.91 5.46
C ILE A 188 -9.99 -0.61 4.95
N ASP A 189 -10.20 -0.52 3.64
CA ASP A 189 -11.53 -0.24 3.08
C ASP A 189 -12.52 -1.38 3.43
N ILE A 190 -12.07 -2.64 3.45
CA ILE A 190 -12.88 -3.76 3.96
C ILE A 190 -13.23 -3.56 5.44
N LEU A 191 -12.26 -3.24 6.30
CA LEU A 191 -12.51 -2.95 7.72
C LEU A 191 -13.52 -1.80 7.90
N LYS A 192 -13.40 -0.72 7.12
CA LYS A 192 -14.31 0.44 7.18
C LYS A 192 -15.76 0.06 6.88
N ILE A 193 -15.99 -0.82 5.90
CA ILE A 193 -17.34 -1.32 5.60
C ILE A 193 -17.93 -2.03 6.82
N HIS A 194 -17.16 -2.88 7.48
CA HIS A 194 -17.63 -3.61 8.66
C HIS A 194 -17.87 -2.68 9.86
N LEU A 195 -17.03 -1.66 10.03
CA LEU A 195 -17.21 -0.63 11.06
C LEU A 195 -18.47 0.20 10.82
N GLU A 196 -18.73 0.62 9.59
CA GLU A 196 -19.93 1.39 9.23
C GLU A 196 -21.21 0.63 9.57
N ILE A 197 -21.26 -0.66 9.24
CA ILE A 197 -22.40 -1.52 9.54
C ILE A 197 -22.56 -1.71 11.04
N PHE A 198 -21.46 -1.93 11.75
CA PHE A 198 -21.48 -2.03 13.21
C PHE A 198 -22.02 -0.75 13.86
N ASN A 199 -21.57 0.42 13.40
CA ASN A 199 -22.03 1.72 13.89
C ASN A 199 -23.52 1.94 13.60
N ASN A 200 -23.99 1.62 12.39
CA ASN A 200 -25.40 1.71 12.04
C ASN A 200 -26.26 0.78 12.93
N SER A 201 -25.78 -0.43 13.20
CA SER A 201 -26.44 -1.39 14.11
C SER A 201 -26.49 -0.88 15.56
N LEU A 202 -25.46 -0.15 16.01
CA LEU A 202 -25.44 0.49 17.33
C LEU A 202 -26.43 1.65 17.44
N VAL A 203 -26.54 2.47 16.39
CA VAL A 203 -27.52 3.56 16.34
C VAL A 203 -28.94 2.99 16.41
N GLU A 204 -29.26 1.99 15.58
CA GLU A 204 -30.56 1.30 15.61
C GLU A 204 -30.85 0.66 16.97
N PHE A 205 -29.83 0.06 17.59
CA PHE A 205 -29.97 -0.51 18.94
C PHE A 205 -30.26 0.57 19.99
N LYS A 206 -29.58 1.72 19.93
CA LYS A 206 -29.79 2.86 20.83
C LYS A 206 -31.20 3.46 20.69
N GLU A 207 -31.70 3.56 19.47
CA GLU A 207 -33.05 4.08 19.21
C GLU A 207 -34.14 3.15 19.75
N ASN A 208 -33.92 1.83 19.67
CA ASN A 208 -34.88 0.81 20.10
C ASN A 208 -34.66 0.30 21.53
N LEU A 209 -33.77 0.92 22.31
CA LEU A 209 -33.30 0.41 23.60
C LEU A 209 -34.44 0.21 24.62
N LYS A 210 -35.49 1.04 24.54
CA LYS A 210 -36.69 0.96 25.40
C LYS A 210 -37.64 -0.19 25.03
N ALA A 211 -37.49 -0.78 23.84
CA ALA A 211 -38.37 -1.84 23.34
C ALA A 211 -37.87 -3.25 23.69
N PHE A 212 -36.66 -3.38 24.24
CA PHE A 212 -36.10 -4.66 24.66
C PHE A 212 -36.49 -4.99 26.10
N ASP A 213 -36.86 -6.25 26.34
CA ASP A 213 -36.88 -6.81 27.69
C ASP A 213 -35.43 -7.05 28.20
N HIS A 214 -35.31 -7.44 29.48
CA HIS A 214 -34.01 -7.58 30.12
C HIS A 214 -33.13 -8.67 29.48
N GLU A 215 -33.70 -9.81 29.12
CA GLU A 215 -32.95 -10.93 28.52
C GLU A 215 -32.51 -10.62 27.09
N ALA A 216 -33.39 -10.03 26.28
CA ALA A 216 -33.08 -9.60 24.93
C ALA A 216 -32.02 -8.49 24.92
N LEU A 217 -32.07 -7.57 25.89
CA LEU A 217 -31.05 -6.53 26.07
C LEU A 217 -29.67 -7.13 26.36
N ILE A 218 -29.58 -8.09 27.29
CA ILE A 218 -28.33 -8.80 27.60
C ILE A 218 -27.80 -9.55 26.37
N GLY A 219 -28.68 -10.26 25.66
CA GLY A 219 -28.32 -10.96 24.42
C GLY A 219 -27.76 -10.02 23.36
N LYS A 220 -28.39 -8.85 23.18
CA LYS A 220 -27.94 -7.84 22.21
C LYS A 220 -26.61 -7.19 22.62
N LEU A 221 -26.42 -6.86 23.90
CA LEU A 221 -25.16 -6.34 24.43
C LEU A 221 -24.00 -7.32 24.25
N ASN A 222 -24.23 -8.61 24.51
CA ASN A 222 -23.23 -9.64 24.24
C ASN A 222 -22.87 -9.72 22.76
N SER A 223 -23.86 -9.68 21.87
CA SER A 223 -23.62 -9.65 20.41
C SER A 223 -22.76 -8.45 20.00
N VAL A 224 -23.09 -7.26 20.51
CA VAL A 224 -22.31 -6.03 20.29
C VAL A 224 -20.87 -6.19 20.76
N LYS A 225 -20.66 -6.71 21.98
CA LYS A 225 -19.33 -6.95 22.56
C LYS A 225 -18.50 -7.89 21.68
N PHE A 226 -19.08 -8.99 21.22
CA PHE A 226 -18.38 -9.95 20.35
C PHE A 226 -18.03 -9.35 18.99
N ARG A 227 -18.97 -8.62 18.35
CA ARG A 227 -18.72 -7.93 17.07
C ARG A 227 -17.58 -6.92 17.21
N HIS A 228 -17.61 -6.09 18.25
CA HIS A 228 -16.55 -5.11 18.53
C HIS A 228 -15.18 -5.79 18.73
N THR A 229 -15.14 -6.87 19.51
CA THR A 229 -13.89 -7.63 19.76
C THR A 229 -13.29 -8.17 18.46
N LEU A 230 -14.12 -8.71 17.57
CA LEU A 230 -13.66 -9.21 16.28
C LEU A 230 -13.17 -8.09 15.35
N LEU A 231 -13.85 -6.93 15.35
CA LEU A 231 -13.39 -5.75 14.60
C LEU A 231 -12.04 -5.24 15.10
N TRP A 232 -11.85 -5.23 16.42
CA TRP A 232 -10.57 -4.90 17.04
C TRP A 232 -9.48 -5.90 16.65
N GLU A 233 -9.77 -7.20 16.71
CA GLU A 233 -8.85 -8.25 16.28
C GLU A 233 -8.48 -8.12 14.80
N LEU A 234 -9.45 -7.76 13.95
CA LEU A 234 -9.23 -7.50 12.53
C LEU A 234 -8.27 -6.31 12.32
N GLY A 235 -8.49 -5.20 13.02
CA GLY A 235 -7.63 -4.02 12.96
C GLY A 235 -6.20 -4.32 13.43
N ARG A 236 -6.05 -5.04 14.54
CA ARG A 236 -4.74 -5.52 15.02
C ARG A 236 -4.05 -6.40 13.98
N ASN A 237 -4.78 -7.34 13.38
CA ASN A 237 -4.23 -8.25 12.38
C ASN A 237 -3.73 -7.51 11.13
N ILE A 238 -4.44 -6.47 10.69
CA ILE A 238 -3.97 -5.57 9.62
C ILE A 238 -2.65 -4.92 10.05
N ASN A 239 -2.57 -4.30 11.23
CA ASN A 239 -1.33 -3.65 11.68
C ASN A 239 -0.15 -4.63 11.71
N ASP A 240 -0.34 -5.82 12.28
CA ASP A 240 0.70 -6.87 12.33
C ASP A 240 1.20 -7.28 10.94
N CYS A 241 0.34 -7.16 9.91
CA CYS A 241 0.70 -7.49 8.53
C CYS A 241 1.48 -6.41 7.80
N TYR A 242 1.40 -5.13 8.20
CA TYR A 242 1.91 -3.98 7.42
C TYR A 242 2.83 -3.03 8.21
N GLN A 243 3.07 -3.27 9.50
CA GLN A 243 3.77 -2.36 10.41
C GLN A 243 5.13 -1.88 9.88
N TRP A 244 6.03 -2.80 9.54
CA TRP A 244 7.41 -2.49 9.15
C TRP A 244 7.47 -1.94 7.74
N SER A 245 6.65 -2.44 6.82
CA SER A 245 6.60 -1.87 5.47
C SER A 245 6.08 -0.43 5.45
N GLN A 246 5.09 -0.10 6.29
CA GLN A 246 4.62 1.29 6.42
C GLN A 246 5.68 2.18 7.07
N LEU A 247 6.34 1.72 8.13
CA LEU A 247 7.42 2.48 8.77
C LEU A 247 8.56 2.75 7.79
N SER A 248 9.01 1.73 7.04
CA SER A 248 10.06 1.90 6.02
C SER A 248 9.63 2.87 4.93
N ASN A 249 8.38 2.79 4.46
CA ASN A 249 7.81 3.73 3.49
C ASN A 249 7.84 5.18 4.01
N ILE A 250 7.53 5.41 5.29
CA ILE A 250 7.60 6.75 5.89
C ILE A 250 9.06 7.24 5.91
N CYS A 251 10.00 6.40 6.32
CA CYS A 251 11.42 6.76 6.37
C CYS A 251 11.98 7.11 4.98
N ILE A 252 11.66 6.32 3.95
CA ILE A 252 12.14 6.61 2.58
C ILE A 252 11.48 7.86 2.00
N ASN A 253 10.20 8.09 2.27
CA ASN A 253 9.53 9.32 1.86
C ASN A 253 10.14 10.55 2.54
N PHE A 254 10.51 10.43 3.82
CA PHE A 254 11.22 11.49 4.53
C PHE A 254 12.61 11.75 3.94
N LEU A 255 13.38 10.70 3.66
CA LEU A 255 14.69 10.83 3.00
C LEU A 255 14.59 11.51 1.63
N GLN A 256 13.61 11.11 0.82
CA GLN A 256 13.35 11.74 -0.47
C GLN A 256 12.97 13.22 -0.31
N PHE A 257 12.12 13.53 0.67
CA PHE A 257 11.75 14.91 0.97
C PHE A 257 12.98 15.76 1.35
N THR A 258 13.82 15.26 2.25
CA THR A 258 15.05 15.97 2.66
C THR A 258 16.02 16.15 1.49
N SER A 259 16.17 15.14 0.64
CA SER A 259 17.03 15.19 -0.55
C SER A 259 16.53 16.24 -1.56
N ILE A 260 15.22 16.36 -1.73
CA ILE A 260 14.61 17.40 -2.57
C ILE A 260 14.86 18.79 -1.98
N CYS A 261 14.65 18.97 -0.67
CA CYS A 261 14.92 20.24 -0.01
C CYS A 261 16.40 20.65 -0.15
N TYR A 262 17.32 19.70 -0.01
CA TYR A 262 18.75 19.93 -0.25
C TYR A 262 19.02 20.34 -1.69
N TYR A 263 18.42 19.65 -2.66
CA TYR A 263 18.58 19.97 -4.09
C TYR A 263 18.11 21.38 -4.42
N ILE A 264 16.94 21.78 -3.90
CA ILE A 264 16.41 23.15 -4.05
C ILE A 264 17.37 24.15 -3.44
N TYR A 265 17.80 23.93 -2.19
CA TYR A 265 18.74 24.81 -1.50
C TYR A 265 20.06 24.98 -2.27
N PHE A 266 20.67 23.87 -2.72
CA PHE A 266 21.93 23.88 -3.47
C PHE A 266 21.83 24.76 -4.73
N HIS A 267 20.75 24.61 -5.50
CA HIS A 267 20.57 25.41 -6.71
C HIS A 267 20.23 26.88 -6.44
N VAL A 268 19.51 27.18 -5.36
CA VAL A 268 19.26 28.57 -4.92
C VAL A 268 20.57 29.21 -4.50
N ALA A 269 21.39 28.52 -3.70
CA ALA A 269 22.65 29.04 -3.18
C ALA A 269 23.68 29.32 -4.27
N ILE A 270 23.67 28.57 -5.38
CA ILE A 270 24.59 28.74 -6.53
C ILE A 270 24.02 29.72 -7.57
N GLY A 271 22.86 30.33 -7.32
CA GLY A 271 22.25 31.32 -8.23
C GLY A 271 21.77 30.71 -9.56
N SER A 272 21.59 29.39 -9.62
CA SER A 272 21.26 28.64 -10.85
C SER A 272 19.74 28.50 -11.03
N TYR A 273 19.01 29.61 -10.99
CA TYR A 273 17.54 29.62 -10.94
C TYR A 273 16.85 29.02 -12.18
N GLU A 274 17.46 29.09 -13.37
CA GLU A 274 16.93 28.47 -14.59
C GLU A 274 16.88 26.93 -14.51
N LEU A 275 17.79 26.30 -13.75
CA LEU A 275 17.75 24.85 -13.50
C LEU A 275 16.67 24.47 -12.48
N ILE A 276 16.36 25.38 -11.54
CA ILE A 276 15.30 25.18 -10.54
C ILE A 276 13.96 25.12 -11.26
N THR A 277 13.53 26.17 -11.97
CA THR A 277 12.21 26.22 -12.64
C THR A 277 12.01 25.07 -13.62
N ARG A 278 13.08 24.58 -14.26
CA ARG A 278 13.04 23.49 -15.23
C ARG A 278 12.92 22.10 -14.61
N ASN A 279 13.58 21.84 -13.48
CA ASN A 279 13.48 20.55 -12.76
C ASN A 279 12.38 20.55 -11.69
N TYR A 280 11.92 21.73 -11.25
CA TYR A 280 10.90 21.95 -10.22
C TYR A 280 9.59 21.23 -10.53
N TYR A 281 9.15 21.18 -11.79
CA TYR A 281 7.91 20.47 -12.16
C TYR A 281 7.98 18.95 -11.95
N ILE A 282 9.14 18.33 -12.19
CA ILE A 282 9.35 16.87 -11.99
C ILE A 282 9.38 16.55 -10.50
N PHE A 283 10.13 17.37 -9.75
CA PHE A 283 10.36 17.18 -8.33
C PHE A 283 9.14 17.51 -7.50
N LEU A 284 8.41 18.58 -7.84
CA LEU A 284 7.13 18.93 -7.22
C LEU A 284 6.07 17.86 -7.51
N HIS A 285 6.07 17.21 -8.67
CA HIS A 285 5.12 16.13 -8.97
C HIS A 285 5.42 14.82 -8.22
N ARG A 286 6.70 14.45 -8.05
CA ARG A 286 7.12 13.35 -7.16
C ARG A 286 6.82 13.66 -5.69
N LEU A 287 7.09 14.89 -5.26
CA LEU A 287 6.87 15.38 -3.90
C LEU A 287 5.37 15.45 -3.58
N ILE A 288 4.56 16.17 -4.38
CA ILE A 288 3.11 16.23 -4.19
C ILE A 288 2.53 14.83 -4.14
N PHE A 289 2.92 13.89 -4.99
CA PHE A 289 2.32 12.56 -4.97
C PHE A 289 2.69 11.72 -3.74
N ASN A 290 3.98 11.59 -3.41
CA ASN A 290 4.40 10.83 -2.22
C ASN A 290 3.89 11.48 -0.93
N PHE A 291 3.80 12.81 -0.91
CA PHE A 291 3.32 13.58 0.24
C PHE A 291 1.79 13.63 0.31
N LEU A 292 1.04 13.67 -0.80
CA LEU A 292 -0.44 13.56 -0.79
C LEU A 292 -0.82 12.15 -0.31
N MET A 293 -0.12 11.11 -0.77
CA MET A 293 -0.37 9.75 -0.31
C MET A 293 -0.01 9.57 1.18
N ALA A 294 1.09 10.17 1.65
CA ALA A 294 1.47 10.17 3.06
C ALA A 294 0.56 11.02 3.95
N ILE A 295 0.08 12.18 3.48
CA ILE A 295 -0.90 13.04 4.18
C ILE A 295 -2.27 12.37 4.21
N ILE A 296 -2.76 11.83 3.09
CA ILE A 296 -4.02 11.06 3.05
C ILE A 296 -3.93 9.89 4.03
N PHE A 297 -2.77 9.25 4.14
CA PHE A 297 -2.52 8.20 5.11
C PHE A 297 -2.53 8.70 6.56
N LEU A 298 -1.77 9.75 6.88
CA LEU A 298 -1.78 10.39 8.21
C LEU A 298 -3.17 10.88 8.60
N PHE A 299 -3.92 11.47 7.67
CA PHE A 299 -5.31 11.88 7.89
C PHE A 299 -6.24 10.69 8.08
N GLN A 300 -6.10 9.60 7.33
CA GLN A 300 -6.90 8.40 7.54
C GLN A 300 -6.57 7.69 8.86
N GLN A 301 -5.31 7.70 9.27
CA GLN A 301 -4.84 7.12 10.53
C GLN A 301 -5.27 8.01 11.72
N LEU A 302 -5.16 9.33 11.59
CA LEU A 302 -5.66 10.30 12.58
C LEU A 302 -7.19 10.26 12.68
N LEU A 303 -7.91 10.13 11.56
CA LEU A 303 -9.35 9.91 11.57
C LEU A 303 -9.71 8.60 12.28
N TYR A 304 -8.95 7.51 12.04
CA TYR A 304 -9.14 6.25 12.76
C TYR A 304 -8.91 6.39 14.27
N TYR A 305 -7.92 7.17 14.70
CA TYR A 305 -7.67 7.46 16.12
C TYR A 305 -8.65 8.48 16.72
N SER A 306 -9.25 9.38 15.93
CA SER A 306 -10.26 10.33 16.42
C SER A 306 -11.67 9.74 16.50
N TYR A 307 -11.89 8.55 15.94
CA TYR A 307 -13.11 7.75 16.11
C TYR A 307 -12.97 6.69 17.23
N GLN A 308 -11.85 6.69 17.97
CA GLN A 308 -11.69 6.04 19.29
C GLN A 308 -12.04 7.04 20.39
#